data_AF-A0A7J4JNV7-F1
#
_entry.id   AF-A0A7J4JNV7-F1
#
_cell.length_a   1.000
_cell.length_b   1.000
_cell.length_c   1.000
_cell.angle_alpha   90.00
_cell.angle_beta   90.00
_cell.angle_gamma   90.00
#
_symmetry.space_group_name_H-M   'P 1'
#
loop_
_entity.id
_entity.type
_entity.pdbx_description
1 polymer ?
#
loop_
_entity_poly.entity_id
_entity_poly.type
_entity_poly.pdbx_seq_one_letter_code
_entity_poly.pdbx_strand_id
1 'polypeptide(L)'
;MGMVTGNDGWRISDALWKQIEPLLPPPKKHPLGCHRPRIPDRKAMEAIIYVSRTGCQWEALDRTDMCKHSSAHRRFTEWAEAGVFEKLWKKGLVKYDALKGIDWRWLSMDGAMTKSPFGGEKSGKNPTDRAKQGTKRSLLTDAGGIPLSIQVAGANRHDVKLSRPTVEGIQIKKPRATKKRKQNLCLDAGYVGDEVKELAKEFGFTLHVRPRGEEAKLIKKTRFKARRWVVERTHSWLNRFRGILIRWTKKARHYMAMLHLVCGIITWRRVVA
;
A
#
# COMPACT_ATOMS: atom_id res chain seq x y z
N MET A 1 17.48 17.27 -20.72
CA MET A 1 16.78 17.42 -19.42
C MET A 1 17.72 16.86 -18.36
N GLY A 2 18.23 17.71 -17.46
CA GLY A 2 19.23 17.31 -16.47
C GLY A 2 18.74 16.17 -15.57
N MET A 3 19.66 15.29 -15.17
CA MET A 3 19.36 14.16 -14.29
C MET A 3 18.78 14.68 -12.97
N VAL A 4 17.59 14.20 -12.58
CA VAL A 4 17.02 14.48 -11.27
C VAL A 4 17.69 13.52 -10.28
N THR A 5 18.81 13.96 -9.73
CA THR A 5 19.68 13.16 -8.84
C THR A 5 19.13 13.07 -7.40
N GLY A 6 18.20 13.94 -7.01
CA GLY A 6 17.58 13.98 -5.67
C GLY A 6 16.08 13.72 -5.68
N ASN A 7 15.60 12.91 -4.72
CA ASN A 7 14.17 12.70 -4.46
C ASN A 7 13.67 13.83 -3.55
N ASP A 8 13.19 14.93 -4.14
CA ASP A 8 12.47 15.99 -3.40
C ASP A 8 11.10 15.54 -2.86
N GLY A 9 10.73 14.29 -3.14
CA GLY A 9 9.48 13.66 -2.77
C GLY A 9 8.35 13.90 -3.76
N TRP A 10 8.50 14.85 -4.69
CA TRP A 10 7.48 15.30 -5.64
C TRP A 10 7.73 14.80 -7.05
N ARG A 11 8.99 14.54 -7.41
CA ARG A 11 9.40 14.01 -8.70
C ARG A 11 9.94 12.59 -8.62
N ILE A 12 9.89 11.87 -9.74
CA ILE A 12 10.45 10.53 -9.85
C ILE A 12 11.92 10.66 -10.21
N SER A 13 12.81 10.06 -9.42
CA SER A 13 14.24 10.00 -9.77
C SER A 13 14.45 9.15 -11.03
N ASP A 14 15.49 9.43 -11.80
CA ASP A 14 15.78 8.66 -13.02
C ASP A 14 16.01 7.17 -12.71
N ALA A 15 16.62 6.88 -11.57
CA ALA A 15 16.82 5.52 -11.09
C ALA A 15 15.49 4.79 -10.84
N LEU A 16 14.48 5.46 -10.28
CA LEU A 16 13.15 4.88 -10.09
C LEU A 16 12.38 4.80 -11.42
N TRP A 17 12.50 5.80 -12.29
CA TRP A 17 11.86 5.79 -13.60
C TRP A 17 12.32 4.60 -14.46
N LYS A 18 13.62 4.31 -14.49
CA LYS A 18 14.19 3.12 -15.16
C LYS A 18 13.59 1.79 -14.66
N GLN A 19 13.02 1.77 -13.44
CA GLN A 19 12.36 0.59 -12.90
C GLN A 19 10.87 0.53 -13.25
N ILE A 20 10.22 1.69 -13.41
CA ILE A 20 8.79 1.86 -13.73
C ILE A 20 8.53 1.68 -15.22
N GLU A 21 9.31 2.34 -16.08
CA GLU A 21 9.08 2.41 -17.53
C GLU A 21 8.88 1.04 -18.20
N PRO A 22 9.68 0.00 -17.89
CA PRO A 22 9.48 -1.33 -18.48
C PRO A 22 8.21 -2.05 -18.03
N LEU A 23 7.53 -1.55 -16.99
CA LEU A 23 6.28 -2.13 -16.49
C LEU A 23 5.05 -1.59 -17.23
N LEU A 24 5.21 -0.50 -18.00
CA LEU A 24 4.10 0.17 -18.67
C LEU A 24 3.66 -0.62 -19.89
N PRO A 25 2.34 -0.75 -20.13
CA PRO A 25 1.85 -1.37 -21.35
C PRO A 25 2.25 -0.54 -22.58
N PRO A 26 2.53 -1.18 -23.72
CA PRO A 26 2.84 -0.45 -24.94
C PRO A 26 1.64 0.42 -25.36
N PRO A 27 1.90 1.58 -25.98
CA PRO A 27 0.81 2.42 -26.47
C PRO A 27 0.01 1.67 -27.54
N LYS A 28 -1.32 1.73 -27.43
CA LYS A 28 -2.21 1.21 -28.48
C LYS A 28 -1.90 1.93 -29.79
N LYS A 29 -1.54 1.18 -30.83
CA LYS A 29 -1.37 1.70 -32.18
C LYS A 29 -2.75 2.02 -32.76
N HIS A 30 -2.91 3.18 -33.37
CA HIS A 30 -4.12 3.51 -34.11
C HIS A 30 -3.88 3.30 -35.60
N PRO A 31 -4.80 2.65 -36.34
CA PRO A 31 -4.61 2.28 -37.75
C PRO A 31 -4.20 3.46 -38.65
N LEU A 32 -4.76 4.65 -38.40
CA LEU A 32 -4.58 5.82 -39.25
C LEU A 32 -3.50 6.81 -38.79
N GLY A 33 -2.93 6.65 -37.58
CA GLY A 33 -1.91 7.59 -37.06
C GLY A 33 -2.33 9.04 -36.79
N CYS A 34 -3.53 9.47 -37.20
CA CYS A 34 -4.00 10.88 -37.17
C CYS A 34 -4.37 11.46 -35.79
N HIS A 35 -3.95 10.86 -34.67
CA HIS A 35 -4.33 11.33 -33.33
C HIS A 35 -3.28 12.24 -32.73
N ARG A 36 -3.73 13.16 -31.87
CA ARG A 36 -2.83 13.95 -31.03
C ARG A 36 -1.91 13.03 -30.23
N PRO A 37 -0.58 13.26 -30.25
CA PRO A 37 0.36 12.44 -29.50
C PRO A 37 -0.02 12.32 -28.02
N ARG A 38 0.23 11.15 -27.44
CA ARG A 38 0.11 10.95 -25.99
C ARG A 38 1.10 11.86 -25.28
N ILE A 39 0.73 12.35 -24.10
CA ILE A 39 1.71 12.96 -23.19
C ILE A 39 2.79 11.93 -22.83
N PRO A 40 4.04 12.35 -22.56
CA PRO A 40 5.09 11.44 -22.09
C PRO A 40 4.65 10.70 -20.84
N ASP A 41 4.91 9.39 -20.78
CA ASP A 41 4.45 8.55 -19.67
C ASP A 41 5.04 8.98 -18.32
N ARG A 42 6.30 9.45 -18.30
CA ARG A 42 6.90 10.00 -17.08
C ARG A 42 6.10 11.17 -16.51
N LYS A 43 5.68 12.08 -17.39
CA LYS A 43 4.87 13.25 -17.01
C LYS A 43 3.51 12.83 -16.46
N ALA A 44 2.90 11.80 -17.05
CA ALA A 44 1.65 11.23 -16.54
C ALA A 44 1.84 10.57 -15.16
N MET A 45 2.92 9.81 -14.95
CA MET A 45 3.22 9.18 -13.67
C MET A 45 3.50 10.21 -12.58
N GLU A 46 4.26 11.26 -12.89
CA GLU A 46 4.51 12.37 -11.96
C GLU A 46 3.20 13.07 -11.57
N ALA A 47 2.30 13.31 -12.52
CA ALA A 47 0.98 13.89 -12.24
C ALA A 47 0.11 12.98 -11.34
N ILE A 48 0.16 11.66 -11.55
CA ILE A 48 -0.55 10.69 -10.69
C ILE A 48 0.03 10.69 -9.27
N ILE A 49 1.36 10.74 -9.13
CA ILE A 49 2.02 10.86 -7.83
C ILE A 49 1.64 12.18 -7.16
N TYR A 50 1.60 13.28 -7.91
CA TYR A 50 1.17 14.58 -7.40
C TYR A 50 -0.24 14.51 -6.80
N VAL A 51 -1.22 13.97 -7.53
CA VAL A 51 -2.58 13.74 -7.02
C VAL A 51 -2.58 12.86 -5.77
N SER A 52 -1.80 11.78 -5.78
CA SER A 52 -1.68 10.88 -4.63
C SER A 52 -1.14 11.59 -3.37
N ARG A 53 -0.14 12.46 -3.52
CA ARG A 53 0.49 13.18 -2.40
C ARG A 53 -0.38 14.32 -1.89
N THR A 54 -0.85 15.19 -2.77
CA THR A 54 -1.60 16.40 -2.40
C THR A 54 -3.03 16.08 -2.02
N GLY A 55 -3.62 15.03 -2.59
CA GLY A 55 -5.03 14.72 -2.48
C GLY A 55 -5.92 15.72 -3.22
N CYS A 56 -5.36 16.50 -4.14
CA CYS A 56 -6.16 17.40 -4.97
C CYS A 56 -7.13 16.59 -5.85
N GLN A 57 -8.22 17.23 -6.26
CA GLN A 57 -9.09 16.66 -7.28
C GLN A 57 -8.31 16.44 -8.58
N TRP A 58 -8.69 15.43 -9.37
CA TRP A 58 -8.05 15.19 -10.66
C TRP A 58 -8.07 16.43 -11.54
N GLU A 59 -9.22 17.10 -11.64
CA GLU A 59 -9.41 18.33 -12.44
C GLU A 59 -8.47 19.47 -12.02
N ALA A 60 -8.07 19.54 -10.75
CA ALA A 60 -7.12 20.55 -10.29
C ALA A 60 -5.73 20.41 -10.95
N LEU A 61 -5.40 19.24 -11.53
CA LEU A 61 -4.20 19.09 -12.37
C LEU A 61 -4.19 20.04 -13.57
N ASP A 62 -5.36 20.45 -14.09
CA ASP A 62 -5.45 21.37 -15.22
C ASP A 62 -4.95 22.78 -14.89
N ARG A 63 -4.83 23.11 -13.59
CA ARG A 63 -4.27 24.36 -13.09
C ARG A 63 -2.74 24.30 -12.92
N THR A 64 -2.14 23.15 -13.21
CA THR A 64 -0.69 22.93 -13.17
C THR A 64 -0.12 22.85 -14.59
N ASP A 65 1.21 22.89 -14.70
CA ASP A 65 1.95 22.68 -15.94
C ASP A 65 2.23 21.18 -16.25
N MET A 66 1.76 20.26 -15.39
CA MET A 66 2.04 18.83 -15.48
C MET A 66 1.33 18.20 -16.67
N CYS A 67 0.01 18.03 -16.61
CA CYS A 67 -0.78 17.59 -17.77
C CYS A 67 -2.26 17.77 -17.52
N LYS A 68 -3.05 17.63 -18.59
CA LYS A 68 -4.51 17.59 -18.47
C LYS A 68 -4.95 16.40 -17.62
N HIS A 69 -5.85 16.64 -16.68
CA HIS A 69 -6.39 15.66 -15.75
C HIS A 69 -6.92 14.41 -16.46
N SER A 70 -7.61 14.59 -17.59
CA SER A 70 -8.18 13.51 -18.40
C SER A 70 -7.09 12.58 -18.95
N SER A 71 -5.91 13.12 -19.29
CA SER A 71 -4.77 12.34 -19.74
C SER A 71 -4.12 11.56 -18.60
N ALA A 72 -3.91 12.19 -17.44
CA ALA A 72 -3.39 11.53 -16.24
C ALA A 72 -4.33 10.41 -15.76
N HIS A 73 -5.63 10.69 -15.65
CA HIS A 73 -6.62 9.72 -15.17
C HIS A 73 -6.78 8.55 -16.16
N ARG A 74 -6.77 8.81 -17.47
CA ARG A 74 -6.78 7.74 -18.48
C ARG A 74 -5.56 6.84 -18.38
N ARG A 75 -4.36 7.40 -18.13
CA ARG A 75 -3.15 6.61 -17.87
C ARG A 75 -3.25 5.83 -16.57
N PHE A 76 -3.73 6.46 -15.51
CA PHE A 76 -3.95 5.78 -14.24
C PHE A 76 -4.87 4.57 -14.39
N THR A 77 -6.00 4.69 -15.10
CA THR A 77 -6.91 3.57 -15.34
C THR A 77 -6.25 2.46 -16.15
N GLU A 78 -5.60 2.77 -17.27
CA GLU A 78 -4.90 1.77 -18.11
C GLU A 78 -3.82 1.03 -17.33
N TRP A 79 -3.04 1.74 -16.52
CA TRP A 79 -1.97 1.17 -15.71
C TRP A 79 -2.48 0.40 -14.50
N ALA A 80 -3.61 0.82 -13.92
CA ALA A 80 -4.31 0.07 -12.90
C ALA A 80 -4.84 -1.26 -13.45
N GLU A 81 -5.39 -1.26 -14.66
CA GLU A 81 -5.85 -2.47 -15.36
C GLU A 81 -4.71 -3.41 -15.74
N ALA A 82 -3.57 -2.86 -16.17
CA ALA A 82 -2.38 -3.65 -16.48
C ALA A 82 -1.57 -4.11 -15.24
N GLY A 83 -2.01 -3.76 -14.02
CA GLY A 83 -1.35 -4.12 -12.77
C GLY A 83 0.02 -3.45 -12.55
N VAL A 84 0.29 -2.32 -13.21
CA VAL A 84 1.59 -1.63 -13.18
C VAL A 84 2.02 -1.30 -11.74
N PHE A 85 1.10 -0.77 -10.93
CA PHE A 85 1.41 -0.32 -9.57
C PHE A 85 1.72 -1.49 -8.63
N GLU A 86 1.04 -2.63 -8.80
CA GLU A 86 1.33 -3.85 -8.05
C GLU A 86 2.70 -4.41 -8.43
N LYS A 87 2.98 -4.50 -9.74
CA LYS A 87 4.30 -4.91 -10.27
C LYS A 87 5.41 -4.00 -9.75
N LEU A 88 5.20 -2.69 -9.70
CA LEU A 88 6.15 -1.72 -9.15
C LEU A 88 6.46 -2.00 -7.68
N TRP A 89 5.43 -2.25 -6.88
CA TRP A 89 5.58 -2.56 -5.46
C TRP A 89 6.31 -3.89 -5.24
N LYS A 90 5.90 -4.95 -5.94
CA LYS A 90 6.56 -6.26 -5.92
C LYS A 90 8.03 -6.17 -6.29
N LYS A 91 8.36 -5.43 -7.36
CA LYS A 91 9.75 -5.21 -7.79
C LYS A 91 10.56 -4.46 -6.74
N GLY A 92 9.95 -3.47 -6.08
CA GLY A 92 10.55 -2.75 -4.96
C GLY A 92 10.84 -3.66 -3.78
N LEU A 93 9.92 -4.57 -3.45
CA LEU A 93 10.11 -5.53 -2.36
C LEU A 93 11.24 -6.53 -2.65
N VAL A 94 11.32 -7.06 -3.88
CA VAL A 94 12.43 -7.92 -4.29
C VAL A 94 13.77 -7.20 -4.14
N LYS A 95 13.84 -5.94 -4.56
CA LYS A 95 15.08 -5.15 -4.45
C LYS A 95 15.42 -4.80 -2.99
N TYR A 96 14.41 -4.51 -2.17
CA TYR A 96 14.60 -4.26 -0.74
C TYR A 96 15.12 -5.51 -0.03
N ASP A 97 14.53 -6.68 -0.31
CA ASP A 97 14.97 -7.95 0.27
C ASP A 97 16.42 -8.28 -0.13
N ALA A 98 16.80 -8.04 -1.38
CA ALA A 98 18.16 -8.27 -1.85
C ALA A 98 19.21 -7.34 -1.21
N LEU A 99 18.86 -6.09 -0.92
CA LEU A 99 19.83 -5.08 -0.45
C LEU A 99 19.83 -4.86 1.07
N LYS A 100 18.68 -5.01 1.72
CA LYS A 100 18.49 -4.74 3.15
C LYS A 100 17.97 -5.96 3.91
N GLY A 101 17.30 -6.88 3.22
CA GLY A 101 16.63 -8.04 3.82
C GLY A 101 15.30 -7.67 4.46
N ILE A 102 14.27 -8.48 4.20
CA ILE A 102 12.99 -8.36 4.90
C ILE A 102 13.06 -9.10 6.23
N ASP A 103 12.65 -8.42 7.30
CA ASP A 103 12.57 -9.06 8.62
C ASP A 103 11.30 -9.92 8.73
N TRP A 104 11.41 -11.16 8.25
CA TRP A 104 10.35 -12.17 8.38
C TRP A 104 10.16 -12.69 9.82
N ARG A 105 11.09 -12.39 10.74
CA ARG A 105 10.99 -12.88 12.12
C ARG A 105 9.86 -12.19 12.86
N TRP A 106 9.58 -10.93 12.53
CA TRP A 106 8.54 -10.13 13.18
C TRP A 106 7.71 -9.36 12.17
N LEU A 107 6.49 -9.83 11.99
CA LEU A 107 5.49 -9.21 11.17
C LEU A 107 4.42 -8.58 12.05
N SER A 108 3.84 -7.49 11.59
CA SER A 108 2.73 -6.80 12.26
C SER A 108 1.60 -6.59 11.28
N MET A 109 0.36 -6.93 11.68
CA MET A 109 -0.83 -6.72 10.86
C MET A 109 -1.87 -5.94 11.64
N ASP A 110 -2.44 -4.93 10.98
CA ASP A 110 -3.51 -4.13 11.57
C ASP A 110 -4.42 -3.49 10.50
N GLY A 111 -5.65 -3.23 10.91
CA GLY A 111 -6.69 -2.59 10.13
C GLY A 111 -6.71 -1.08 10.35
N ALA A 112 -7.02 -0.32 9.30
CA ALA A 112 -7.38 1.09 9.41
C ALA A 112 -8.64 1.38 8.60
N MET A 113 -9.49 2.26 9.11
CA MET A 113 -10.70 2.71 8.40
C MET A 113 -10.47 4.10 7.80
N THR A 114 -10.97 4.30 6.59
CA THR A 114 -11.05 5.59 5.91
C THR A 114 -12.47 5.84 5.43
N LYS A 115 -12.84 7.12 5.31
CA LYS A 115 -14.12 7.52 4.71
C LYS A 115 -14.12 7.21 3.22
N SER A 116 -15.26 6.78 2.71
CA SER A 116 -15.48 6.54 1.28
C SER A 116 -16.80 7.20 0.84
N PRO A 117 -16.85 8.54 0.74
CA PRO A 117 -18.11 9.27 0.57
C PRO A 117 -18.92 8.86 -0.66
N PHE A 118 -18.25 8.48 -1.75
CA PHE A 118 -18.92 8.03 -2.99
C PHE A 118 -19.28 6.54 -3.01
N GLY A 119 -19.04 5.80 -1.92
CA GLY A 119 -19.40 4.39 -1.79
C GLY A 119 -18.70 3.49 -2.82
N GLY A 120 -19.47 2.58 -3.42
CA GLY A 120 -18.99 1.60 -4.41
C GLY A 120 -18.54 0.27 -3.81
N GLU A 121 -17.92 -0.57 -4.64
CA GLU A 121 -17.39 -1.87 -4.23
C GLU A 121 -16.43 -1.72 -3.04
N LYS A 122 -16.47 -2.68 -2.11
CA LYS A 122 -15.60 -2.69 -0.93
C LYS A 122 -15.73 -1.42 -0.06
N SER A 123 -16.89 -0.78 -0.08
CA SER A 123 -17.30 0.27 0.85
C SER A 123 -18.48 -0.23 1.69
N GLY A 124 -18.61 0.23 2.93
CA GLY A 124 -19.70 -0.18 3.81
C GLY A 124 -19.89 0.77 5.00
N LYS A 125 -21.01 0.63 5.70
CA LYS A 125 -21.35 1.46 6.88
C LYS A 125 -20.28 1.32 7.95
N ASN A 126 -19.69 2.43 8.40
CA ASN A 126 -18.71 2.42 9.46
C ASN A 126 -19.41 2.36 10.83
N PRO A 127 -19.20 1.30 11.63
CA PRO A 127 -19.83 1.17 12.94
C PRO A 127 -19.37 2.24 13.94
N THR A 128 -18.22 2.87 13.70
CA THR A 128 -17.60 3.87 14.60
C THR A 128 -17.77 5.32 14.13
N ASP A 129 -18.37 5.57 12.96
CA ASP A 129 -18.58 6.91 12.41
C ASP A 129 -20.03 7.07 11.92
N ARG A 130 -20.98 6.85 12.84
CA ARG A 130 -22.43 7.05 12.61
C ARG A 130 -22.93 6.40 11.32
N ALA A 131 -22.47 5.18 11.02
CA ALA A 131 -22.80 4.43 9.82
C ALA A 131 -22.47 5.12 8.47
N LYS A 132 -21.60 6.14 8.46
CA LYS A 132 -21.11 6.74 7.20
C LYS A 132 -20.36 5.73 6.36
N GLN A 133 -20.37 5.93 5.05
CA GLN A 133 -19.65 5.05 4.13
C GLN A 133 -18.15 5.11 4.36
N GLY A 134 -17.54 3.95 4.58
CA GLY A 134 -16.11 3.80 4.77
C GLY A 134 -15.54 2.56 4.10
N THR A 135 -14.23 2.59 3.88
CA THR A 135 -13.42 1.45 3.47
C THR A 135 -12.44 1.11 4.58
N LYS A 136 -12.30 -0.17 4.86
CA LYS A 136 -11.26 -0.72 5.73
C LYS A 136 -10.10 -1.20 4.87
N ARG A 137 -8.87 -0.91 5.31
CA ARG A 137 -7.65 -1.47 4.77
C ARG A 137 -6.94 -2.29 5.84
N SER A 138 -6.58 -3.53 5.54
CA SER A 138 -5.74 -4.39 6.38
C SER A 138 -4.36 -4.43 5.76
N LEU A 139 -3.33 -4.13 6.56
CA LEU A 139 -1.94 -4.00 6.11
C LEU A 139 -1.07 -4.96 6.90
N LEU A 140 -0.16 -5.66 6.22
CA LEU A 140 0.91 -6.46 6.84
C LEU A 140 2.25 -5.80 6.55
N THR A 141 3.09 -5.68 7.58
CA THR A 141 4.43 -5.12 7.46
C THR A 141 5.48 -6.02 8.10
N ASP A 142 6.74 -5.89 7.67
CA ASP A 142 7.90 -6.39 8.40
C ASP A 142 8.22 -5.50 9.63
N ALA A 143 9.27 -5.85 10.39
CA ALA A 143 9.69 -5.10 11.58
C ALA A 143 10.16 -3.66 11.29
N GLY A 144 10.59 -3.38 10.05
CA GLY A 144 10.98 -2.06 9.57
C GLY A 144 9.79 -1.18 9.18
N GLY A 145 8.59 -1.76 9.04
CA GLY A 145 7.39 -1.09 8.52
C GLY A 145 7.27 -1.19 7.00
N ILE A 146 8.03 -2.06 6.34
CA ILE A 146 7.90 -2.27 4.89
C ILE A 146 6.56 -2.95 4.62
N PRO A 147 5.69 -2.36 3.78
CA PRO A 147 4.39 -2.96 3.47
C PRO A 147 4.60 -4.20 2.60
N LEU A 148 4.18 -5.37 3.08
CA LEU A 148 4.30 -6.67 2.40
C LEU A 148 3.02 -7.07 1.67
N SER A 149 1.87 -6.69 2.22
CA SER A 149 0.54 -6.89 1.63
C SER A 149 -0.45 -5.85 2.14
N ILE A 150 -1.48 -5.57 1.35
CA ILE A 150 -2.58 -4.70 1.71
C ILE A 150 -3.86 -5.21 1.07
N GLN A 151 -4.95 -5.23 1.85
CA GLN A 151 -6.27 -5.60 1.37
C GLN A 151 -7.32 -4.60 1.80
N VAL A 152 -8.40 -4.50 1.02
CA VAL A 152 -9.51 -3.60 1.34
C VAL A 152 -10.85 -4.34 1.38
N ALA A 153 -11.76 -3.87 2.22
CA ALA A 153 -13.15 -4.27 2.30
C ALA A 153 -14.02 -3.12 2.85
N GLY A 154 -15.34 -3.30 2.91
CA GLY A 154 -16.24 -2.34 3.54
C GLY A 154 -15.92 -2.14 5.03
N ALA A 155 -16.15 -0.93 5.56
CA ALA A 155 -15.84 -0.62 6.96
C ALA A 155 -16.59 -1.47 8.00
N ASN A 156 -17.75 -2.03 7.63
CA ASN A 156 -18.54 -2.95 8.44
C ASN A 156 -17.93 -4.35 8.57
N ARG A 157 -16.93 -4.71 7.75
CA ARG A 157 -16.33 -6.04 7.80
C ARG A 157 -15.39 -6.14 9.00
N HIS A 158 -15.51 -7.22 9.79
CA HIS A 158 -14.59 -7.49 10.90
C HIS A 158 -13.15 -7.71 10.42
N ASP A 159 -12.19 -7.19 11.17
CA ASP A 159 -10.75 -7.24 10.86
C ASP A 159 -10.24 -8.68 10.74
N VAL A 160 -10.74 -9.58 11.59
CA VAL A 160 -10.43 -11.02 11.55
C VAL A 160 -10.65 -11.60 10.16
N LYS A 161 -11.73 -11.21 9.46
CA LYS A 161 -12.06 -11.69 8.11
C LYS A 161 -11.12 -11.18 7.02
N LEU A 162 -10.29 -10.17 7.33
CA LEU A 162 -9.25 -9.68 6.42
C LEU A 162 -7.88 -10.32 6.68
N SER A 163 -7.71 -11.03 7.80
CA SER A 163 -6.43 -11.65 8.17
C SER A 163 -5.90 -12.57 7.08
N ARG A 164 -6.74 -13.52 6.63
CA ARG A 164 -6.37 -14.48 5.58
C ARG A 164 -6.08 -13.80 4.24
N PRO A 165 -6.99 -12.98 3.67
CA PRO A 165 -6.69 -12.25 2.43
C PRO A 165 -5.41 -11.41 2.51
N THR A 166 -5.12 -10.82 3.67
CA THR A 166 -3.91 -10.01 3.86
C THR A 166 -2.66 -10.89 3.88
N VAL A 167 -2.68 -12.03 4.55
CA VAL A 167 -1.53 -12.97 4.54
C VAL A 167 -1.34 -13.62 3.17
N GLU A 168 -2.40 -13.99 2.47
CA GLU A 168 -2.34 -14.54 1.10
C GLU A 168 -1.88 -13.50 0.08
N GLY A 169 -2.19 -12.22 0.31
CA GLY A 169 -1.82 -11.10 -0.56
C GLY A 169 -0.37 -10.63 -0.45
N ILE A 170 0.51 -11.38 0.24
CA ILE A 170 1.95 -11.06 0.31
C ILE A 170 2.53 -11.02 -1.10
N GLN A 171 3.13 -9.89 -1.44
CA GLN A 171 3.52 -9.57 -2.81
C GLN A 171 4.76 -10.32 -3.30
N ILE A 172 5.52 -10.92 -2.37
CA ILE A 172 6.74 -11.67 -2.66
C ILE A 172 6.75 -13.01 -1.91
N LYS A 173 7.61 -13.93 -2.34
CA LYS A 173 7.66 -15.26 -1.76
C LYS A 173 8.11 -15.20 -0.29
N LYS A 174 7.17 -15.47 0.61
CA LYS A 174 7.46 -15.66 2.04
C LYS A 174 8.31 -16.92 2.23
N PRO A 175 9.43 -16.86 2.97
CA PRO A 175 10.22 -18.04 3.28
C PRO A 175 9.46 -18.97 4.24
N ARG A 176 9.74 -20.28 4.14
CA ARG A 176 9.15 -21.28 5.04
C ARG A 176 9.66 -21.05 6.48
N ALA A 177 8.73 -21.03 7.42
CA ALA A 177 9.07 -20.98 8.84
C ALA A 177 9.71 -22.30 9.29
N THR A 178 10.71 -22.23 10.17
CA THR A 178 11.38 -23.41 10.75
C THR A 178 11.65 -23.19 12.23
N LYS A 179 12.05 -24.24 12.97
CA LYS A 179 12.46 -24.09 14.39
C LYS A 179 13.53 -23.02 14.59
N LYS A 180 14.47 -22.88 13.64
CA LYS A 180 15.54 -21.86 13.65
C LYS A 180 15.09 -20.50 13.10
N ARG A 181 14.10 -20.48 12.19
CA ARG A 181 13.54 -19.27 11.57
C ARG A 181 12.06 -19.11 11.93
N LYS A 182 11.81 -18.81 13.21
CA LYS A 182 10.45 -18.53 13.69
C LYS A 182 9.96 -17.22 13.07
N GLN A 183 8.69 -17.20 12.68
CA GLN A 183 8.03 -16.02 12.16
C GLN A 183 6.88 -15.67 13.10
N ASN A 184 6.93 -14.48 13.69
CA ASN A 184 5.97 -14.02 14.67
C ASN A 184 5.00 -13.05 13.98
N LEU A 185 3.71 -13.16 14.30
CA LEU A 185 2.68 -12.26 13.79
C LEU A 185 2.06 -11.50 14.97
N CYS A 186 2.38 -10.21 15.06
CA CYS A 186 1.82 -9.29 16.04
C CYS A 186 0.47 -8.77 15.55
N LEU A 187 -0.55 -8.94 16.40
CA LEU A 187 -1.93 -8.54 16.13
C LEU A 187 -2.52 -7.78 17.31
N ASP A 188 -3.52 -6.94 17.06
CA ASP A 188 -4.27 -6.31 18.13
C ASP A 188 -5.21 -7.30 18.86
N ALA A 189 -5.63 -6.95 20.06
CA ALA A 189 -6.50 -7.78 20.91
C ALA A 189 -7.85 -8.12 20.28
N GLY A 190 -8.30 -7.34 19.27
CA GLY A 190 -9.50 -7.66 18.49
C GLY A 190 -9.34 -8.84 17.52
N TYR A 191 -8.12 -9.30 17.26
CA TYR A 191 -7.85 -10.46 16.39
C TYR A 191 -7.89 -11.76 17.21
N VAL A 192 -9.09 -12.13 17.64
CA VAL A 192 -9.37 -13.36 18.38
C VAL A 192 -10.30 -14.28 17.59
N GLY A 193 -10.22 -15.58 17.86
CA GLY A 193 -11.02 -16.63 17.21
C GLY A 193 -10.19 -17.68 16.50
N ASP A 194 -10.84 -18.78 16.14
CA ASP A 194 -10.17 -19.96 15.59
C ASP A 194 -9.64 -19.72 14.17
N GLU A 195 -10.30 -18.88 13.38
CA GLU A 195 -9.85 -18.49 12.04
C GLU A 195 -8.42 -17.92 12.03
N VAL A 196 -8.06 -17.10 13.04
CA VAL A 196 -6.71 -16.51 13.16
C VAL A 196 -5.69 -17.56 13.63
N LYS A 197 -6.10 -18.50 14.49
CA LYS A 197 -5.25 -19.60 14.96
C LYS A 197 -4.95 -20.58 13.82
N GLU A 198 -5.95 -20.93 13.03
CA GLU A 198 -5.83 -21.80 11.86
C GLU A 198 -4.92 -21.17 10.81
N LEU A 199 -5.14 -19.88 10.51
CA LEU A 199 -4.26 -19.10 9.64
C LEU A 199 -2.81 -19.14 10.13
N ALA A 200 -2.59 -18.94 11.43
CA ALA A 200 -1.24 -18.97 11.99
C ALA A 200 -0.59 -20.34 11.85
N LYS A 201 -1.34 -21.43 12.10
CA LYS A 201 -0.86 -22.79 11.93
C LYS A 201 -0.48 -23.08 10.48
N GLU A 202 -1.35 -22.73 9.54
CA GLU A 202 -1.18 -22.95 8.10
C GLU A 202 0.03 -22.19 7.54
N PHE A 203 0.17 -20.90 7.88
CA PHE A 203 1.25 -20.06 7.37
C PHE A 203 2.53 -20.10 8.22
N GLY A 204 2.54 -20.90 9.29
CA GLY A 204 3.70 -21.11 10.16
C GLY A 204 4.05 -19.90 11.03
N PHE A 205 3.05 -19.14 11.48
CA PHE A 205 3.21 -18.02 12.39
C PHE A 205 3.06 -18.43 13.85
N THR A 206 3.87 -17.81 14.71
CA THR A 206 3.60 -17.73 16.14
C THR A 206 2.81 -16.46 16.41
N LEU A 207 1.58 -16.58 16.90
CA LEU A 207 0.74 -15.43 17.20
C LEU A 207 1.23 -14.70 18.45
N HIS A 208 1.31 -13.37 18.34
CA HIS A 208 1.52 -12.46 19.46
C HIS A 208 0.34 -11.50 19.54
N VAL A 209 -0.75 -11.98 20.11
CA VAL A 209 -1.92 -11.18 20.48
C VAL A 209 -1.71 -10.74 21.93
N ARG A 210 -1.58 -9.44 22.19
CA ARG A 210 -1.36 -8.91 23.54
C ARG A 210 -2.41 -7.86 23.90
N PRO A 211 -3.09 -7.96 25.06
CA PRO A 211 -4.02 -6.93 25.52
C PRO A 211 -3.34 -5.57 25.63
N ARG A 212 -4.13 -4.48 25.44
CA ARG A 212 -3.67 -3.12 25.74
C ARG A 212 -3.24 -3.04 27.21
N GLY A 213 -2.04 -2.52 27.47
CA GLY A 213 -1.51 -2.29 28.83
C GLY A 213 -0.40 -3.24 29.29
N GLU A 214 -0.41 -4.52 28.92
CA GLU A 214 0.70 -5.44 29.23
C GLU A 214 1.99 -5.04 28.51
N GLU A 215 1.86 -4.68 27.23
CA GLU A 215 2.99 -4.23 26.41
C GLU A 215 3.62 -2.96 27.01
N ALA A 216 2.80 -2.01 27.47
CA ALA A 216 3.26 -0.78 28.12
C ALA A 216 3.98 -1.04 29.46
N LYS A 217 3.49 -2.01 30.24
CA LYS A 217 4.15 -2.43 31.50
C LYS A 217 5.47 -3.13 31.23
N LEU A 218 5.57 -3.95 30.19
CA LEU A 218 6.80 -4.67 29.81
C LEU A 218 7.88 -3.74 29.25
N ILE A 219 7.51 -2.75 28.44
CA ILE A 219 8.44 -1.70 27.97
C ILE A 219 9.09 -0.99 29.16
N LYS A 220 8.31 -0.69 30.21
CA LYS A 220 8.83 -0.02 31.43
C LYS A 220 9.74 -0.92 32.27
N LYS A 221 9.57 -2.24 32.21
CA LYS A 221 10.25 -3.21 33.08
C LYS A 221 11.43 -3.93 32.42
N THR A 222 11.58 -3.87 31.10
CA THR A 222 12.56 -4.68 30.35
C THR A 222 13.04 -3.95 29.09
N ARG A 223 14.06 -4.48 28.40
CA ARG A 223 14.45 -4.05 27.02
C ARG A 223 13.42 -4.47 25.94
N PHE A 224 12.16 -4.68 26.29
CA PHE A 224 11.11 -5.11 25.37
C PHE A 224 10.84 -4.02 24.32
N LYS A 225 11.06 -4.36 23.05
CA LYS A 225 10.65 -3.52 21.93
C LYS A 225 9.21 -3.86 21.57
N ALA A 226 8.30 -2.90 21.73
CA ALA A 226 6.97 -3.00 21.16
C ALA A 226 7.07 -3.13 19.64
N ARG A 227 6.24 -3.99 19.05
CA ARG A 227 6.32 -4.31 17.60
C ARG A 227 5.01 -4.05 16.87
N ARG A 228 3.91 -3.93 17.59
CA ARG A 228 2.58 -3.60 17.05
C ARG A 228 2.54 -2.21 16.40
N TRP A 229 3.12 -1.20 17.04
CA TRP A 229 3.16 0.18 16.53
C TRP A 229 3.83 0.33 15.15
N VAL A 230 4.57 -0.67 14.69
CA VAL A 230 5.24 -0.66 13.38
C VAL A 230 4.23 -0.56 12.24
N VAL A 231 3.12 -1.32 12.30
CA VAL A 231 2.08 -1.26 11.25
C VAL A 231 1.26 0.02 11.37
N GLU A 232 0.99 0.51 12.58
CA GLU A 232 0.34 1.81 12.82
C GLU A 232 1.15 2.98 12.26
N ARG A 233 2.48 2.96 12.47
CA ARG A 233 3.41 3.91 11.86
C ARG A 233 3.36 3.84 10.34
N THR A 234 3.25 2.64 9.77
CA THR A 234 3.15 2.47 8.32
C THR A 234 1.82 3.00 7.79
N HIS A 235 0.71 2.81 8.51
CA HIS A 235 -0.55 3.51 8.23
C HIS A 235 -0.39 5.03 8.27
N SER A 236 0.41 5.57 9.19
CA SER A 236 0.74 7.00 9.22
C SER A 236 1.53 7.44 7.97
N TRP A 237 2.47 6.62 7.47
CA TRP A 237 3.15 6.91 6.20
C TRP A 237 2.19 6.89 5.01
N LEU A 238 1.26 5.93 4.95
CA LEU A 238 0.19 5.92 3.95
C LEU A 238 -0.64 7.20 4.03
N ASN A 239 -0.99 7.66 5.22
CA ASN A 239 -1.81 8.87 5.43
C ASN A 239 -1.12 10.17 4.98
N ARG A 240 0.21 10.19 4.83
CA ARG A 240 0.94 11.32 4.23
C ARG A 240 0.66 11.49 2.74
N PHE A 241 0.11 10.46 2.09
CA PHE A 241 -0.44 10.55 0.74
C PHE A 241 -1.92 10.91 0.87
N ARG A 242 -2.21 12.21 0.81
CA ARG A 242 -3.55 12.74 1.12
C ARG A 242 -4.63 12.20 0.18
N GLY A 243 -4.25 11.79 -1.04
CA GLY A 243 -5.17 11.18 -2.01
C GLY A 243 -5.75 9.83 -1.59
N ILE A 244 -5.17 9.15 -0.58
CA ILE A 244 -5.71 7.91 0.00
C ILE A 244 -6.22 8.08 1.44
N LEU A 245 -6.16 9.29 1.99
CA LEU A 245 -6.66 9.57 3.35
C LEU A 245 -8.20 9.47 3.38
N ILE A 246 -8.84 9.93 2.31
CA ILE A 246 -10.27 9.73 2.02
C ILE A 246 -10.36 9.04 0.66
N ARG A 247 -11.12 7.95 0.59
CA ARG A 247 -11.39 7.26 -0.67
C ARG A 247 -12.46 8.03 -1.47
N TRP A 248 -12.01 8.91 -2.34
CA TRP A 248 -12.86 9.58 -3.34
C TRP A 248 -13.12 8.72 -4.59
N THR A 249 -12.45 7.59 -4.76
CA THR A 249 -12.63 6.73 -5.93
C THR A 249 -13.77 5.73 -5.73
N LYS A 250 -14.79 5.75 -6.62
CA LYS A 250 -15.92 4.80 -6.58
C LYS A 250 -15.48 3.35 -6.86
N LYS A 251 -14.64 3.13 -7.87
CA LYS A 251 -14.16 1.79 -8.26
C LYS A 251 -13.10 1.26 -7.27
N ALA A 252 -13.28 0.03 -6.75
CA ALA A 252 -12.31 -0.56 -5.82
C ALA A 252 -10.93 -0.76 -6.45
N ARG A 253 -10.87 -1.11 -7.74
CA ARG A 253 -9.63 -1.23 -8.52
C ARG A 253 -8.78 0.04 -8.48
N HIS A 254 -9.40 1.19 -8.66
CA HIS A 254 -8.70 2.48 -8.63
C HIS A 254 -8.14 2.77 -7.23
N TYR A 255 -8.91 2.48 -6.18
CA TYR A 255 -8.41 2.65 -4.82
C TYR A 255 -7.23 1.71 -4.52
N MET A 256 -7.34 0.43 -4.89
CA MET A 256 -6.26 -0.55 -4.75
C MET A 256 -5.01 -0.15 -5.54
N ALA A 257 -5.17 0.31 -6.78
CA ALA A 257 -4.06 0.80 -7.60
C ALA A 257 -3.32 1.97 -6.94
N MET A 258 -4.05 2.92 -6.34
CA MET A 258 -3.45 4.02 -5.60
C MET A 258 -2.72 3.52 -4.35
N LEU A 259 -3.28 2.57 -3.60
CA LEU A 259 -2.61 1.94 -2.47
C LEU A 259 -1.33 1.21 -2.89
N HIS A 260 -1.35 0.45 -3.98
CA HIS A 260 -0.18 -0.24 -4.52
C HIS A 260 0.92 0.75 -4.94
N LEU A 261 0.55 1.86 -5.59
CA LEU A 261 1.49 2.91 -5.95
C LEU A 261 2.17 3.46 -4.68
N VAL A 262 1.39 3.79 -3.65
CA VAL A 262 1.92 4.33 -2.40
C VAL A 262 2.80 3.32 -1.67
N CYS A 263 2.38 2.06 -1.55
CA CYS A 263 3.19 0.99 -0.97
C CYS A 263 4.51 0.83 -1.74
N GLY A 264 4.46 0.85 -3.07
CA GLY A 264 5.65 0.83 -3.92
C GLY A 264 6.59 1.99 -3.64
N ILE A 265 6.09 3.23 -3.62
CA ILE A 265 6.92 4.42 -3.32
C ILE A 265 7.57 4.33 -1.93
N ILE A 266 6.83 3.88 -0.92
CA ILE A 266 7.36 3.69 0.44
C ILE A 266 8.51 2.68 0.41
N THR A 267 8.31 1.52 -0.23
CA THR A 267 9.34 0.48 -0.34
C THR A 267 10.57 0.99 -1.10
N TRP A 268 10.39 1.64 -2.25
CA TRP A 268 11.49 2.16 -3.06
C TRP A 268 12.30 3.26 -2.35
N ARG A 269 11.66 4.09 -1.52
CA ARG A 269 12.38 5.06 -0.68
C ARG A 269 13.27 4.37 0.36
N ARG A 270 12.89 3.19 0.84
CA ARG A 270 13.68 2.40 1.80
C ARG A 270 14.78 1.57 1.16
N VAL A 271 14.73 1.37 -0.15
CA VAL A 271 15.80 0.75 -0.92
C VAL A 271 16.99 1.71 -1.07
N VAL A 272 16.71 3.00 -1.31
CA VAL A 272 17.73 4.02 -1.64
C VAL A 272 18.29 4.72 -0.39
N ALA A 273 17.58 4.67 0.74
CA ALA A 273 18.05 5.17 2.03
C ALA A 273 19.07 4.23 2.68
#